data_AF-A0A954S374-F1
#
_entry.id   AF-A0A954S374-F1
#
_cell.length_a   1.000
_cell.length_b   1.000
_cell.length_c   1.000
_cell.angle_alpha   90.00
_cell.angle_beta   90.00
_cell.angle_gamma   90.00
#
_symmetry.space_group_name_H-M   'P 1'
#
loop_
_entity.id
_entity.type
_entity.pdbx_description
1 polymer ?
#
loop_
_entity_poly.entity_id
_entity_poly.type
_entity_poly.pdbx_seq_one_letter_code
_entity_poly.pdbx_strand_id
1 'polypeptide(L)'
;GSRKKYDVIILGDVNPAYLSPVVFNNIMNFVREDGGGLIMVAGRQFNPLAYRDTPLETLLPVELSGAKAPSTDTTIVDSFHPDLTLEGRKSSSIFRFADSETESLRIWKDLPPLYWLFEAPQLKPGAVSFVEHPVKSGPDGRLPVIAMHRYGAGKVLFHATDELWRWRFRRGDIYYGRYWIQAIRYLARSQLLGKDRGAKLSADREIYQRGDTINLRLRFLDERLVPNEKDGVTVMVERRGDTQQSVTLSRLPQDSSVFEGQMRRAADGAYHAWVVKPGFQDTPPSEDFVVESQSRELSLRSMDRAELSQTAEATRGRFIPLSEAEDLPSEIPPGQPVPLETQDPISLWNRPEFLLLFALFLTTEWLWRKRLRMV
;
A
#
# COMPACT_ATOMS: atom_id res chain seq x y z
N GLY A 1 -5.15 11.31 -17.38
CA GLY A 1 -6.23 10.56 -16.72
C GLY A 1 -6.46 11.10 -15.32
N SER A 2 -7.71 11.38 -14.95
CA SER A 2 -8.07 11.78 -13.58
C SER A 2 -7.82 10.59 -12.63
N ARG A 3 -6.84 10.72 -11.71
CA ARG A 3 -6.65 9.76 -10.61
C ARG A 3 -7.93 9.78 -9.76
N LYS A 4 -8.63 8.64 -9.67
CA LYS A 4 -9.68 8.47 -8.65
C LYS A 4 -9.01 8.52 -7.27
N LYS A 5 -9.63 9.22 -6.32
CA LYS A 5 -9.03 9.50 -4.99
C LYS A 5 -9.13 8.35 -4.00
N TYR A 6 -10.00 7.36 -4.25
CA TYR A 6 -10.34 6.31 -3.27
C TYR A 6 -10.44 4.93 -3.93
N ASP A 7 -10.04 3.90 -3.18
CA ASP A 7 -10.04 2.50 -3.62
C ASP A 7 -11.06 1.63 -2.89
N VAL A 8 -11.40 2.02 -1.65
CA VAL A 8 -12.38 1.34 -0.80
C VAL A 8 -13.22 2.38 -0.07
N ILE A 9 -14.53 2.19 -0.04
CA ILE A 9 -15.48 2.94 0.78
C ILE A 9 -15.87 2.06 1.98
N ILE A 10 -15.95 2.66 3.17
CA ILE A 10 -16.44 1.99 4.38
C ILE A 10 -17.67 2.75 4.87
N LEU A 11 -18.79 2.05 4.99
CA LEU A 11 -20.05 2.55 5.53
C LEU A 11 -20.40 1.76 6.78
N GLY A 12 -20.45 2.43 7.93
CA GLY A 12 -20.84 1.81 9.20
C GLY A 12 -21.65 2.77 10.05
N ASP A 13 -22.81 2.32 10.52
CA ASP A 13 -23.68 3.09 11.42
C ASP A 13 -24.11 4.47 10.87
N VAL A 14 -24.25 4.58 9.53
CA VAL A 14 -24.64 5.83 8.85
C VAL A 14 -26.15 5.90 8.65
N ASN A 15 -26.74 7.06 8.93
CA ASN A 15 -28.15 7.33 8.61
C ASN A 15 -28.33 7.57 7.10
N PRO A 16 -29.13 6.77 6.38
CA PRO A 16 -29.37 6.95 4.95
C PRO A 16 -30.06 8.29 4.62
N ALA A 17 -30.73 8.95 5.57
CA ALA A 17 -31.34 10.26 5.36
C ALA A 17 -30.30 11.38 5.05
N TYR A 18 -29.02 11.18 5.39
CA TYR A 18 -27.95 12.11 5.02
C TYR A 18 -27.37 11.85 3.63
N LEU A 19 -27.77 10.76 2.97
CA LEU A 19 -27.29 10.38 1.65
C LEU A 19 -28.29 10.81 0.59
N SER A 20 -27.86 11.71 -0.31
CA SER A 20 -28.69 12.10 -1.45
C SER A 20 -28.76 10.96 -2.49
N PRO A 21 -29.77 10.97 -3.38
CA PRO A 21 -29.84 10.03 -4.51
C PRO A 21 -28.57 10.00 -5.36
N VAL A 22 -27.90 11.15 -5.51
CA VAL A 22 -26.62 11.26 -6.22
C VAL A 22 -25.52 10.49 -5.49
N VAL A 23 -25.47 10.57 -4.16
CA VAL A 23 -24.47 9.82 -3.37
C VAL A 23 -24.71 8.32 -3.48
N PHE A 24 -25.97 7.86 -3.42
CA PHE A 24 -26.29 6.45 -3.64
C PHE A 24 -25.81 5.96 -5.01
N ASN A 25 -26.12 6.71 -6.07
CA ASN A 25 -25.69 6.36 -7.43
C ASN A 25 -24.16 6.38 -7.58
N ASN A 26 -23.47 7.33 -6.92
CA ASN A 26 -22.01 7.37 -6.94
C ASN A 26 -21.39 6.16 -6.26
N ILE A 27 -21.92 5.71 -5.12
CA ILE A 27 -21.44 4.51 -4.43
C ILE A 27 -21.73 3.26 -5.27
N MET A 28 -22.93 3.17 -5.87
CA MET A 28 -23.29 2.10 -6.79
C MET A 28 -22.33 2.01 -7.97
N ASN A 29 -22.07 3.12 -8.67
CA ASN A 29 -21.16 3.15 -9.81
C ASN A 29 -19.72 2.87 -9.38
N PHE A 30 -19.30 3.36 -8.22
CA PHE A 30 -17.98 3.08 -7.68
C PHE A 30 -17.73 1.59 -7.47
N VAL A 31 -18.71 0.85 -6.95
CA VAL A 31 -18.57 -0.60 -6.78
C VAL A 31 -18.77 -1.33 -8.11
N ARG A 32 -19.85 -1.02 -8.82
CA ARG A 32 -20.30 -1.77 -10.01
C ARG A 32 -19.43 -1.55 -11.23
N GLU A 33 -19.11 -0.30 -11.54
CA GLU A 33 -18.40 0.09 -12.78
C GLU A 33 -16.90 0.28 -12.52
N ASP A 34 -16.53 0.90 -11.38
CA ASP A 34 -15.14 1.31 -11.16
C ASP A 34 -14.26 0.23 -10.52
N GLY A 35 -14.86 -0.90 -10.12
CA GLY A 35 -14.16 -1.99 -9.43
C GLY A 35 -13.81 -1.70 -7.97
N GLY A 36 -14.34 -0.61 -7.40
CA GLY A 36 -14.09 -0.19 -6.03
C GLY A 36 -14.58 -1.21 -4.99
N GLY A 37 -13.89 -1.23 -3.85
CA GLY A 37 -14.30 -2.04 -2.71
C GLY A 37 -15.32 -1.34 -1.82
N LEU A 38 -16.33 -2.04 -1.33
CA LEU A 38 -17.22 -1.53 -0.28
C LEU A 38 -17.15 -2.43 0.95
N ILE A 39 -16.95 -1.83 2.13
CA ILE A 39 -17.21 -2.48 3.41
C ILE A 39 -18.47 -1.87 4.00
N MET A 40 -19.48 -2.69 4.27
CA MET A 40 -20.68 -2.27 4.97
C MET A 40 -20.71 -2.92 6.35
N VAL A 41 -20.79 -2.12 7.41
CA VAL A 41 -20.78 -2.55 8.81
C VAL A 41 -22.16 -2.27 9.40
N ALA A 42 -22.84 -3.31 9.86
CA ALA A 42 -24.08 -3.15 10.60
C ALA A 42 -23.78 -2.54 11.98
N GLY A 43 -24.31 -1.35 12.23
CA GLY A 43 -24.19 -0.67 13.52
C GLY A 43 -25.47 -0.79 14.36
N ARG A 44 -25.37 -0.45 15.64
CA ARG A 44 -26.50 -0.50 16.58
C ARG A 44 -27.56 0.58 16.33
N GLN A 45 -27.20 1.71 15.72
CA GLN A 45 -28.13 2.81 15.42
C GLN A 45 -28.69 2.67 14.01
N PHE A 46 -27.82 2.44 13.03
CA PHE A 46 -28.15 2.24 11.63
C PHE A 46 -27.49 0.96 11.11
N ASN A 47 -28.33 0.06 10.63
CA ASN A 47 -27.94 -1.23 10.09
C ASN A 47 -28.58 -1.42 8.71
N PRO A 48 -28.29 -2.52 7.99
CA PRO A 48 -28.80 -2.77 6.65
C PRO A 48 -30.32 -2.60 6.47
N LEU A 49 -31.15 -2.81 7.51
CA LEU A 49 -32.60 -2.59 7.41
C LEU A 49 -32.97 -1.14 7.12
N ALA A 50 -32.15 -0.17 7.55
CA ALA A 50 -32.38 1.24 7.24
C ALA A 50 -32.20 1.56 5.75
N TYR A 51 -31.48 0.71 5.03
CA TYR A 51 -31.20 0.86 3.59
C TYR A 51 -32.17 0.06 2.71
N ARG A 52 -33.21 -0.55 3.28
CA ARG A 52 -34.25 -1.25 2.51
C ARG A 52 -34.91 -0.29 1.52
N ASP A 53 -35.24 -0.80 0.34
CA ASP A 53 -35.81 -0.06 -0.79
C ASP A 53 -34.91 1.08 -1.31
N THR A 54 -33.62 1.06 -0.95
CA THR A 54 -32.60 1.97 -1.50
C THR A 54 -31.65 1.22 -2.45
N PRO A 55 -30.94 1.93 -3.34
CA PRO A 55 -29.96 1.29 -4.22
C PRO A 55 -28.88 0.49 -3.47
N LEU A 56 -28.51 0.90 -2.24
CA LEU A 56 -27.47 0.21 -1.46
C LEU A 56 -27.91 -1.17 -0.94
N GLU A 57 -29.22 -1.44 -0.83
CA GLU A 57 -29.70 -2.78 -0.50
C GLU A 57 -29.21 -3.81 -1.52
N THR A 58 -29.16 -3.43 -2.80
CA THR A 58 -28.73 -4.33 -3.86
C THR A 58 -27.25 -4.72 -3.74
N LEU A 59 -26.42 -3.86 -3.13
CA LEU A 59 -24.99 -4.11 -2.91
C LEU A 59 -24.72 -5.11 -1.79
N LEU A 60 -25.66 -5.34 -0.87
CA LEU A 60 -25.45 -6.27 0.24
C LEU A 60 -25.31 -7.73 -0.26
N PRO A 61 -24.39 -8.52 0.32
CA PRO A 61 -24.26 -9.96 0.03
C PRO A 61 -25.30 -10.83 0.75
N VAL A 62 -26.22 -10.21 1.50
CA VAL A 62 -27.29 -10.88 2.24
C VAL A 62 -28.65 -10.35 1.79
N GLU A 63 -29.68 -11.18 1.93
CA GLU A 63 -31.07 -10.74 1.73
C GLU A 63 -31.61 -10.08 3.01
N LEU A 64 -32.36 -8.98 2.85
CA LEU A 64 -33.01 -8.30 3.96
C LEU A 64 -34.38 -8.91 4.31
N SER A 65 -34.87 -9.86 3.51
CA SER A 65 -36.06 -10.66 3.80
C SER A 65 -35.77 -11.58 5.00
N GLY A 66 -36.47 -11.33 6.11
CA GLY A 66 -36.24 -12.08 7.35
C GLY A 66 -35.01 -11.63 8.16
N ALA A 67 -34.32 -10.57 7.72
CA ALA A 67 -33.26 -9.96 8.51
C ALA A 67 -33.82 -9.21 9.72
N LYS A 68 -33.12 -9.27 10.85
CA LYS A 68 -33.51 -8.60 12.10
C LYS A 68 -32.29 -8.12 12.88
N ALA A 69 -32.47 -7.06 13.65
CA ALA A 69 -31.45 -6.53 14.55
C ALA A 69 -32.02 -6.50 15.98
N PRO A 70 -31.19 -6.75 17.02
CA PRO A 70 -31.57 -6.43 18.39
C PRO A 70 -31.94 -4.95 18.51
N SER A 71 -32.98 -4.64 19.28
CA SER A 71 -33.35 -3.24 19.55
C SER A 71 -32.21 -2.53 20.27
N THR A 72 -32.03 -1.23 20.00
CA THR A 72 -30.94 -0.42 20.55
C THR A 72 -30.95 -0.41 22.09
N ASP A 73 -32.14 -0.45 22.69
CA ASP A 73 -32.37 -0.44 24.15
C ASP A 73 -32.22 -1.83 24.81
N THR A 74 -31.98 -2.88 24.02
CA THR A 74 -31.83 -4.24 24.55
C THR A 74 -30.44 -4.42 25.17
N THR A 75 -30.41 -4.82 26.44
CA THR A 75 -29.18 -5.30 27.09
C THR A 75 -28.84 -6.68 26.57
N ILE A 76 -27.69 -6.80 25.91
CA ILE A 76 -27.19 -8.07 25.39
C ILE A 76 -26.12 -8.60 26.34
N VAL A 77 -26.39 -9.76 26.92
CA VAL A 77 -25.49 -10.43 27.88
C VAL A 77 -24.82 -11.65 27.27
N ASP A 78 -25.50 -12.33 26.35
CA ASP A 78 -24.99 -13.53 25.71
C ASP A 78 -23.91 -13.16 24.68
N SER A 79 -22.79 -13.86 24.77
CA SER A 79 -21.64 -13.67 23.89
C SER A 79 -21.42 -14.89 23.01
N PHE A 80 -20.76 -14.71 21.87
CA PHE A 80 -20.40 -15.78 20.95
C PHE A 80 -18.99 -15.57 20.39
N HIS A 81 -18.29 -16.67 20.13
CA HIS A 81 -17.01 -16.67 19.44
C HIS A 81 -17.23 -17.09 17.98
N PRO A 82 -17.19 -16.17 17.01
CA PRO A 82 -17.48 -16.50 15.63
C PRO A 82 -16.52 -17.55 15.05
N ASP A 83 -17.04 -18.49 14.25
CA ASP A 83 -16.25 -19.53 13.60
C ASP A 83 -15.82 -19.09 12.20
N LEU A 84 -14.56 -19.38 11.87
CA LEU A 84 -14.02 -19.14 10.54
C LEU A 84 -14.41 -20.29 9.60
N THR A 85 -15.08 -19.98 8.49
CA THR A 85 -15.50 -20.97 7.48
C THR A 85 -14.30 -21.48 6.68
N LEU A 86 -14.49 -22.51 5.84
CA LEU A 86 -13.44 -22.97 4.93
C LEU A 86 -13.02 -21.88 3.94
N GLU A 87 -13.99 -21.13 3.40
CA GLU A 87 -13.75 -20.00 2.50
C GLU A 87 -13.00 -18.86 3.21
N GLY A 88 -13.34 -18.57 4.47
CA GLY A 88 -12.62 -17.61 5.29
C GLY A 88 -11.14 -17.98 5.47
N ARG A 89 -10.85 -19.28 5.66
CA ARG A 89 -9.48 -19.80 5.83
C ARG A 89 -8.65 -19.80 4.54
N LYS A 90 -9.22 -20.28 3.43
CA LYS A 90 -8.45 -20.64 2.23
C LYS A 90 -8.54 -19.61 1.11
N SER A 91 -9.67 -18.92 0.98
CA SER A 91 -9.98 -18.07 -0.18
C SER A 91 -9.68 -16.59 0.05
N SER A 92 -9.28 -16.22 1.27
CA SER A 92 -8.99 -14.84 1.64
C SER A 92 -7.70 -14.71 2.45
N SER A 93 -6.98 -13.61 2.20
CA SER A 93 -5.87 -13.18 3.05
C SER A 93 -6.32 -12.27 4.19
N ILE A 94 -7.63 -12.19 4.49
CA ILE A 94 -8.23 -11.22 5.44
C ILE A 94 -8.05 -11.69 6.90
N PHE A 95 -8.06 -13.01 7.10
CA PHE A 95 -8.02 -13.64 8.42
C PHE A 95 -6.65 -14.26 8.75
N ARG A 96 -5.62 -13.90 7.99
CA ARG A 96 -4.27 -14.44 8.17
C ARG A 96 -3.49 -13.60 9.17
N PHE A 97 -3.66 -13.92 10.45
CA PHE A 97 -3.05 -13.16 11.54
C PHE A 97 -1.60 -13.52 11.84
N ALA A 98 -1.10 -14.65 11.32
CA ALA A 98 0.29 -15.08 11.42
C ALA A 98 0.77 -15.71 10.10
N ASP A 99 2.07 -16.01 10.01
CA ASP A 99 2.65 -16.60 8.80
C ASP A 99 2.19 -18.03 8.56
N SER A 100 1.84 -18.78 9.61
CA SER A 100 1.24 -20.11 9.50
C SER A 100 -0.28 -20.07 9.67
N GLU A 101 -0.97 -20.96 8.95
CA GLU A 101 -2.43 -21.14 9.07
C GLU A 101 -2.81 -21.61 10.47
N THR A 102 -2.06 -22.58 11.02
CA THR A 102 -2.29 -23.12 12.36
C THR A 102 -2.22 -22.04 13.45
N GLU A 103 -1.22 -21.16 13.39
CA GLU A 103 -1.11 -20.07 14.37
C GLU A 103 -2.20 -19.01 14.16
N SER A 104 -2.56 -18.71 12.91
CA SER A 104 -3.68 -17.81 12.61
C SER A 104 -5.00 -18.34 13.18
N LEU A 105 -5.25 -19.64 13.07
CA LEU A 105 -6.43 -20.29 13.65
C LEU A 105 -6.42 -20.29 15.18
N ARG A 106 -5.25 -20.47 15.80
CA ARG A 106 -5.10 -20.35 17.26
C ARG A 106 -5.44 -18.93 17.73
N ILE A 107 -4.86 -17.92 17.06
CA ILE A 107 -5.15 -16.51 17.34
C ILE A 107 -6.64 -16.23 17.17
N TRP A 108 -7.25 -16.72 16.08
CA TRP A 108 -8.69 -16.51 15.81
C TRP A 108 -9.57 -17.05 16.95
N LYS A 109 -9.28 -18.25 17.44
CA LYS A 109 -10.01 -18.87 18.56
C LYS A 109 -9.83 -18.12 19.88
N ASP A 110 -8.68 -17.48 20.08
CA ASP A 110 -8.37 -16.70 21.28
C ASP A 110 -8.88 -15.26 21.21
N LEU A 111 -9.50 -14.84 20.09
CA LEU A 111 -10.07 -13.50 19.98
C LEU A 111 -11.23 -13.31 20.96
N PRO A 112 -11.37 -12.09 21.52
CA PRO A 112 -12.50 -11.76 22.39
C PRO A 112 -13.86 -12.03 21.73
N PRO A 113 -14.86 -12.49 22.49
CA PRO A 113 -16.18 -12.76 21.96
C PRO A 113 -16.91 -11.48 21.56
N LEU A 114 -17.92 -11.66 20.71
CA LEU A 114 -18.86 -10.64 20.28
C LEU A 114 -20.21 -10.89 20.96
N TYR A 115 -21.06 -9.87 21.00
CA TYR A 115 -22.34 -9.87 21.70
C TYR A 115 -23.46 -9.50 20.74
N TRP A 116 -23.28 -8.40 20.01
CA TRP A 116 -24.28 -7.88 19.08
C TRP A 116 -24.08 -8.44 17.67
N LEU A 117 -25.18 -8.92 17.08
CA LEU A 117 -25.21 -9.46 15.72
C LEU A 117 -26.49 -8.98 15.00
N PHE A 118 -26.32 -8.42 13.83
CA PHE A 118 -27.36 -8.27 12.82
C PHE A 118 -27.65 -9.64 12.20
N GLU A 119 -28.84 -10.18 12.43
CA GLU A 119 -29.19 -11.51 11.95
C GLU A 119 -29.74 -11.41 10.53
N ALA A 120 -28.94 -11.82 9.54
CA ALA A 120 -29.35 -11.95 8.14
C ALA A 120 -29.28 -13.43 7.72
N PRO A 121 -30.40 -14.16 7.70
CA PRO A 121 -30.39 -15.62 7.60
C PRO A 121 -30.13 -16.17 6.19
N GLN A 122 -30.17 -15.31 5.17
CA GLN A 122 -30.04 -15.71 3.78
C GLN A 122 -28.92 -14.92 3.08
N LEU A 123 -28.08 -15.66 2.35
CA LEU A 123 -27.05 -15.09 1.49
C LEU A 123 -27.62 -14.89 0.08
N LYS A 124 -27.19 -13.82 -0.60
CA LYS A 124 -27.52 -13.67 -2.03
C LYS A 124 -26.80 -14.73 -2.86
N PRO A 125 -27.32 -15.11 -4.04
CA PRO A 125 -26.61 -15.99 -4.95
C PRO A 125 -25.19 -15.48 -5.28
N GLY A 126 -24.18 -16.34 -5.12
CA GLY A 126 -22.78 -15.99 -5.33
C GLY A 126 -22.10 -15.27 -4.16
N ALA A 127 -22.83 -15.01 -3.06
CA ALA A 127 -22.23 -14.58 -1.81
C ALA A 127 -21.62 -15.76 -1.04
N VAL A 128 -20.53 -15.48 -0.34
CA VAL A 128 -19.82 -16.44 0.49
C VAL A 128 -19.72 -15.91 1.92
N SER A 129 -20.01 -16.77 2.89
CA SER A 129 -19.74 -16.48 4.29
C SER A 129 -18.29 -16.82 4.62
N PHE A 130 -17.56 -15.85 5.17
CA PHE A 130 -16.21 -16.06 5.68
C PHE A 130 -16.19 -16.41 7.15
N VAL A 131 -17.12 -15.84 7.91
CA VAL A 131 -17.22 -16.00 9.35
C VAL A 131 -18.67 -16.21 9.70
N GLU A 132 -18.97 -17.20 10.53
CA GLU A 132 -20.33 -17.61 10.89
C GLU A 132 -20.53 -17.67 12.40
N HIS A 133 -21.77 -17.48 12.83
CA HIS A 133 -22.15 -17.55 14.23
C HIS A 133 -22.16 -19.01 14.73
N PRO A 134 -21.66 -19.34 15.95
CA PRO A 134 -21.87 -20.54 16.75
C PRO A 134 -22.72 -21.71 16.28
N VAL A 135 -23.99 -21.33 16.31
CA VAL A 135 -25.12 -22.12 16.78
C VAL A 135 -26.36 -21.61 16.06
N LYS A 136 -26.63 -20.29 16.13
CA LYS A 136 -27.69 -19.65 15.35
C LYS A 136 -27.53 -19.96 13.86
N SER A 137 -28.62 -20.44 13.28
CA SER A 137 -28.71 -20.84 11.88
C SER A 137 -29.99 -20.29 11.25
N GLY A 138 -29.96 -20.11 9.93
CA GLY A 138 -31.09 -19.81 9.07
C GLY A 138 -31.31 -20.91 8.04
N PRO A 139 -32.11 -20.66 6.99
CA PRO A 139 -32.36 -21.62 5.92
C PRO A 139 -31.10 -22.10 5.19
N ASP A 140 -30.09 -21.23 5.06
CA ASP A 140 -28.86 -21.50 4.29
C ASP A 140 -27.71 -22.05 5.16
N GLY A 141 -27.99 -22.38 6.43
CA GLY A 141 -26.98 -22.84 7.39
C GLY A 141 -26.71 -21.83 8.50
N ARG A 142 -25.50 -21.80 9.04
CA ARG A 142 -25.15 -20.93 10.18
C ARG A 142 -25.20 -19.46 9.75
N LEU A 143 -25.64 -18.58 10.65
CA LEU A 143 -25.79 -17.17 10.29
C LEU A 143 -24.43 -16.53 9.94
N PRO A 144 -24.33 -15.80 8.82
CA PRO A 144 -23.12 -15.09 8.46
C PRO A 144 -22.85 -13.93 9.43
N VAL A 145 -21.61 -13.83 9.90
CA VAL A 145 -21.08 -12.71 10.67
C VAL A 145 -20.27 -11.78 9.76
N ILE A 146 -19.46 -12.36 8.87
CA ILE A 146 -18.78 -11.63 7.80
C ILE A 146 -19.02 -12.37 6.49
N ALA A 147 -19.65 -11.71 5.53
CA ALA A 147 -19.95 -12.25 4.21
C ALA A 147 -19.40 -11.35 3.12
N MET A 148 -19.13 -11.91 1.95
CA MET A 148 -18.64 -11.17 0.80
C MET A 148 -19.30 -11.67 -0.48
N HIS A 149 -19.53 -10.75 -1.42
CA HIS A 149 -19.80 -11.13 -2.80
C HIS A 149 -19.12 -10.17 -3.76
N ARG A 150 -19.10 -10.55 -5.03
CA ARG A 150 -18.73 -9.64 -6.12
C ARG A 150 -19.99 -8.93 -6.60
N TYR A 151 -19.85 -7.64 -6.92
CA TYR A 151 -20.93 -6.84 -7.46
C TYR A 151 -20.40 -5.99 -8.60
N GLY A 152 -20.79 -6.32 -9.83
CA GLY A 152 -20.14 -5.78 -11.03
C GLY A 152 -18.64 -6.07 -11.03
N ALA A 153 -17.82 -5.04 -11.27
CA ALA A 153 -16.37 -5.12 -11.23
C ALA A 153 -15.79 -5.16 -9.80
N GLY A 154 -16.56 -4.74 -8.79
CA GLY A 154 -16.11 -4.55 -7.41
C GLY A 154 -16.42 -5.72 -6.47
N LYS A 155 -16.12 -5.49 -5.19
CA LYS A 155 -16.38 -6.45 -4.10
C LYS A 155 -17.07 -5.73 -2.95
N VAL A 156 -18.04 -6.39 -2.34
CA VAL A 156 -18.73 -5.89 -1.14
C VAL A 156 -18.50 -6.87 0.01
N LEU A 157 -17.81 -6.40 1.05
CA LEU A 157 -17.65 -7.09 2.32
C LEU A 157 -18.67 -6.55 3.30
N PHE A 158 -19.45 -7.44 3.90
CA PHE A 158 -20.46 -7.10 4.89
C PHE A 158 -20.05 -7.64 6.26
N HIS A 159 -20.06 -6.78 7.26
CA HIS A 159 -19.94 -7.17 8.66
C HIS A 159 -21.31 -7.04 9.30
N ALA A 160 -21.83 -8.16 9.80
CA ALA A 160 -23.08 -8.21 10.54
C ALA A 160 -22.93 -7.69 11.99
N THR A 161 -21.80 -7.07 12.35
CA THR A 161 -21.50 -6.58 13.69
C THR A 161 -20.51 -5.42 13.60
N ASP A 162 -20.67 -4.43 14.48
CA ASP A 162 -19.74 -3.32 14.67
C ASP A 162 -18.69 -3.61 15.76
N GLU A 163 -18.79 -4.77 16.44
CA GLU A 163 -18.02 -5.05 17.66
C GLU A 163 -16.60 -5.58 17.44
N LEU A 164 -16.09 -5.58 16.21
CA LEU A 164 -14.73 -6.04 15.92
C LEU A 164 -13.66 -5.25 16.70
N TRP A 165 -13.96 -4.03 17.14
CA TRP A 165 -13.10 -3.23 18.03
C TRP A 165 -12.71 -3.97 19.32
N ARG A 166 -13.54 -4.93 19.78
CA ARG A 166 -13.25 -5.77 20.95
C ARG A 166 -11.98 -6.58 20.79
N TRP A 167 -11.55 -6.87 19.56
CA TRP A 167 -10.28 -7.56 19.29
C TRP A 167 -9.05 -6.79 19.75
N ARG A 168 -9.20 -5.52 20.18
CA ARG A 168 -8.16 -4.76 20.85
C ARG A 168 -7.94 -5.13 22.31
N PHE A 169 -8.89 -5.81 22.94
CA PHE A 169 -8.82 -6.15 24.35
C PHE A 169 -7.57 -6.98 24.65
N ARG A 170 -6.75 -6.53 25.62
CA ARG A 170 -5.46 -7.11 26.04
C ARG A 170 -4.36 -7.23 24.98
N ARG A 171 -4.65 -7.01 23.69
CA ARG A 171 -3.72 -7.17 22.57
C ARG A 171 -3.44 -5.88 21.79
N GLY A 172 -4.14 -4.78 22.08
CA GLY A 172 -4.01 -3.53 21.35
C GLY A 172 -4.38 -3.69 19.87
N ASP A 173 -3.72 -2.96 18.98
CA ASP A 173 -4.13 -2.93 17.56
C ASP A 173 -3.59 -4.07 16.70
N ILE A 174 -2.85 -5.03 17.28
CA ILE A 174 -2.11 -6.06 16.53
C ILE A 174 -3.03 -6.87 15.60
N TYR A 175 -4.17 -7.34 16.10
CA TYR A 175 -5.11 -8.15 15.32
C TYR A 175 -6.21 -7.32 14.67
N TYR A 176 -6.73 -6.33 15.39
CA TYR A 176 -7.72 -5.39 14.85
C TYR A 176 -7.18 -4.63 13.63
N GLY A 177 -6.03 -3.95 13.78
CA GLY A 177 -5.42 -3.17 12.70
C GLY A 177 -4.99 -4.07 11.54
N ARG A 178 -4.44 -5.25 11.84
CA ARG A 178 -4.08 -6.24 10.81
C ARG A 178 -5.29 -6.69 10.00
N TYR A 179 -6.42 -6.99 10.64
CA TYR A 179 -7.66 -7.34 9.96
C TYR A 179 -8.11 -6.24 8.98
N TRP A 180 -8.22 -5.00 9.45
CA TRP A 180 -8.69 -3.89 8.60
C TRP A 180 -7.73 -3.60 7.45
N ILE A 181 -6.42 -3.61 7.69
CA ILE A 181 -5.42 -3.45 6.63
C ILE A 181 -5.56 -4.57 5.59
N GLN A 182 -5.72 -5.82 6.03
CA GLN A 182 -5.88 -6.95 5.12
C GLN A 182 -7.19 -6.91 4.35
N ALA A 183 -8.30 -6.54 4.99
CA ALA A 183 -9.60 -6.36 4.34
C ALA A 183 -9.55 -5.25 3.27
N ILE A 184 -9.02 -4.08 3.62
CA ILE A 184 -8.86 -2.95 2.68
C ILE A 184 -7.96 -3.35 1.52
N ARG A 185 -6.79 -3.96 1.77
CA ARG A 185 -5.90 -4.45 0.70
C ARG A 185 -6.58 -5.49 -0.19
N TYR A 186 -7.35 -6.41 0.41
CA TYR A 186 -8.05 -7.45 -0.34
C TYR A 186 -9.11 -6.87 -1.27
N LEU A 187 -9.83 -5.84 -0.83
CA LEU A 187 -10.85 -5.15 -1.61
C LEU A 187 -10.24 -4.18 -2.62
N ALA A 188 -9.22 -3.40 -2.27
CA ALA A 188 -8.54 -2.49 -3.20
C ALA A 188 -7.93 -3.24 -4.41
N ARG A 189 -7.52 -4.50 -4.23
CA ARG A 189 -7.07 -5.35 -5.35
C ARG A 189 -8.13 -5.55 -6.43
N SER A 190 -9.44 -5.49 -6.12
CA SER A 190 -10.45 -5.57 -7.17
C SER A 190 -10.46 -4.35 -8.05
N GLN A 191 -10.05 -3.18 -7.58
CA GLN A 191 -9.97 -1.97 -8.41
C GLN A 191 -8.72 -1.97 -9.30
N LEU A 192 -7.60 -2.50 -8.78
CA LEU A 192 -6.40 -2.80 -9.57
C LEU A 192 -6.65 -3.86 -10.66
N LEU A 193 -7.70 -4.68 -10.51
CA LEU A 193 -8.14 -5.71 -11.45
C LEU A 193 -9.43 -5.34 -12.21
N GLY A 194 -10.17 -4.33 -11.74
CA GLY A 194 -11.57 -4.06 -12.05
C GLY A 194 -11.76 -2.77 -12.85
N LYS A 195 -10.73 -1.92 -12.86
CA LYS A 195 -10.33 -1.41 -14.16
C LYS A 195 -9.61 -2.55 -14.84
N ASP A 196 -10.19 -2.99 -15.94
CA ASP A 196 -9.46 -3.49 -17.08
C ASP A 196 -9.34 -5.01 -17.28
N ARG A 197 -10.36 -5.48 -18.04
CA ARG A 197 -10.26 -6.22 -19.31
C ARG A 197 -10.48 -7.73 -19.21
N GLY A 198 -11.29 -8.26 -20.12
CA GLY A 198 -11.35 -9.70 -20.39
C GLY A 198 -10.03 -10.29 -20.92
N ALA A 199 -8.92 -9.54 -20.86
CA ALA A 199 -7.56 -10.02 -20.99
C ALA A 199 -6.57 -9.19 -20.15
N LYS A 200 -5.59 -9.84 -19.52
CA LYS A 200 -4.49 -9.21 -18.78
C LYS A 200 -3.19 -9.28 -19.58
N LEU A 201 -2.61 -8.14 -19.91
CA LEU A 201 -1.24 -8.04 -20.44
C LEU A 201 -0.25 -8.03 -19.26
N SER A 202 0.90 -8.67 -19.43
CA SER A 202 1.98 -8.71 -18.44
C SER A 202 3.33 -8.85 -19.12
N ALA A 203 4.34 -8.20 -18.56
CA ALA A 203 5.73 -8.44 -18.88
C ALA A 203 6.30 -9.47 -17.87
N ASP A 204 7.30 -10.26 -18.24
CA ASP A 204 7.92 -11.22 -17.32
C ASP A 204 8.74 -10.54 -16.21
N ARG A 205 9.12 -9.26 -16.39
CA ARG A 205 9.85 -8.44 -15.42
C ARG A 205 9.38 -6.98 -15.52
N GLU A 206 9.47 -6.24 -14.41
CA GLU A 206 9.21 -4.78 -14.42
C GLU A 206 10.44 -3.98 -14.84
N ILE A 207 11.65 -4.52 -14.60
CA ILE A 207 12.94 -3.91 -14.93
C ILE A 207 13.77 -4.91 -15.74
N TYR A 208 14.24 -4.47 -16.92
CA TYR A 208 15.09 -5.22 -17.83
C TYR A 208 16.45 -4.55 -17.98
N GLN A 209 17.48 -5.32 -18.30
CA GLN A 209 18.79 -4.78 -18.67
C GLN A 209 18.90 -4.62 -20.18
N ARG A 210 19.70 -3.65 -20.64
CA ARG A 210 20.00 -3.50 -22.07
C ARG A 210 20.52 -4.83 -22.65
N GLY A 211 19.81 -5.34 -23.65
CA GLY A 211 20.12 -6.61 -24.32
C GLY A 211 19.25 -7.78 -23.85
N ASP A 212 18.50 -7.64 -22.76
CA ASP A 212 17.51 -8.63 -22.34
C ASP A 212 16.43 -8.81 -23.41
N THR A 213 15.86 -10.02 -23.45
CA THR A 213 14.64 -10.30 -24.21
C THR A 213 13.44 -10.05 -23.31
N ILE A 214 12.56 -9.14 -23.74
CA ILE A 214 11.33 -8.81 -23.02
C ILE A 214 10.26 -9.80 -23.46
N ASN A 215 9.75 -10.60 -22.54
CA ASN A 215 8.65 -11.53 -22.83
C ASN A 215 7.33 -10.86 -22.43
N LEU A 216 6.46 -10.66 -23.41
CA LEU A 216 5.11 -10.15 -23.20
C LEU A 216 4.13 -11.33 -23.25
N ARG A 217 3.28 -11.42 -22.23
CA ARG A 217 2.24 -12.44 -22.11
C ARG A 217 0.89 -11.79 -21.95
N LEU A 218 -0.06 -12.14 -22.81
CA LEU A 218 -1.46 -11.77 -22.70
C LEU A 218 -2.28 -13.00 -22.30
N ARG A 219 -3.03 -12.91 -21.21
CA ARG A 219 -3.99 -13.95 -20.79
C ARG A 219 -5.40 -13.43 -20.90
N PHE A 220 -6.23 -14.08 -21.71
CA PHE A 220 -7.66 -13.81 -21.75
C PHE A 220 -8.33 -14.39 -20.49
N LEU A 221 -9.12 -13.57 -19.81
CA LEU A 221 -9.94 -13.96 -18.66
C LEU A 221 -11.38 -14.28 -19.11
N ASP A 222 -11.79 -13.79 -20.28
CA ASP A 222 -13.07 -14.10 -20.93
C ASP A 222 -12.83 -14.89 -22.22
N GLU A 223 -13.32 -16.12 -22.25
CA GLU A 223 -13.16 -17.03 -23.39
C GLU A 223 -13.79 -16.50 -24.68
N ARG A 224 -14.79 -15.60 -24.59
CA ARG A 224 -15.46 -15.00 -25.76
C ARG A 224 -14.57 -14.01 -26.51
N LEU A 225 -13.54 -13.47 -25.86
CA LEU A 225 -12.63 -12.48 -26.43
C LEU A 225 -11.37 -13.10 -27.04
N VAL A 226 -11.18 -14.41 -26.86
CA VAL A 226 -10.03 -15.14 -27.39
C VAL A 226 -10.11 -15.14 -28.93
N PRO A 227 -9.13 -14.55 -29.65
CA PRO A 227 -9.09 -14.63 -31.11
C PRO A 227 -9.03 -16.09 -31.56
N ASN A 228 -9.49 -16.46 -32.75
CA ASN A 228 -9.35 -17.83 -33.26
C ASN A 228 -7.97 -18.09 -33.91
N GLU A 229 -7.34 -17.03 -34.42
CA GLU A 229 -6.04 -17.09 -35.08
C GLU A 229 -4.92 -17.48 -34.09
N LYS A 230 -3.85 -18.13 -34.59
CA LYS A 230 -2.66 -18.43 -33.77
C LYS A 230 -1.88 -17.16 -33.43
N ASP A 231 -1.79 -16.21 -34.37
CA ASP A 231 -1.13 -14.91 -34.22
C ASP A 231 -2.14 -13.77 -34.16
N GLY A 232 -3.28 -14.03 -33.49
CA GLY A 232 -4.42 -13.12 -33.46
C GLY A 232 -4.25 -11.89 -32.57
N VAL A 233 -3.12 -11.77 -31.86
CA VAL A 233 -2.87 -10.73 -30.88
C VAL A 233 -1.69 -9.85 -31.30
N THR A 234 -1.89 -8.54 -31.29
CA THR A 234 -0.85 -7.55 -31.56
C THR A 234 -0.79 -6.55 -30.41
N VAL A 235 0.39 -6.40 -29.83
CA VAL A 235 0.70 -5.41 -28.78
C VAL A 235 1.53 -4.30 -29.42
N MET A 236 1.15 -3.06 -29.18
CA MET A 236 1.98 -1.90 -29.48
C MET A 236 2.81 -1.56 -28.26
N VAL A 237 4.09 -1.28 -28.46
CA VAL A 237 5.02 -0.89 -27.40
C VAL A 237 5.61 0.47 -27.77
N GLU A 238 5.45 1.45 -26.88
CA GLU A 238 5.95 2.81 -27.07
C GLU A 238 6.97 3.13 -25.98
N ARG A 239 8.14 3.62 -26.40
CA ARG A 239 9.09 4.28 -25.51
C ARG A 239 8.66 5.75 -25.40
N ARG A 240 8.49 6.26 -24.19
CA ARG A 240 7.89 7.59 -23.92
C ARG A 240 8.56 8.71 -24.74
N GLY A 241 7.89 9.15 -25.82
CA GLY A 241 8.36 10.22 -26.72
C GLY A 241 9.15 9.77 -27.96
N ASP A 242 9.15 8.49 -28.29
CA ASP A 242 9.90 7.88 -29.41
C ASP A 242 8.95 7.04 -30.31
N THR A 243 9.53 6.28 -31.23
CA THR A 243 8.85 5.47 -32.25
C THR A 243 8.13 4.26 -31.62
N GLN A 244 6.90 3.99 -32.07
CA GLN A 244 6.11 2.83 -31.65
C GLN A 244 6.58 1.55 -32.36
N GLN A 245 6.67 0.44 -31.64
CA GLN A 245 7.02 -0.87 -32.17
C GLN A 245 5.89 -1.89 -31.93
N SER A 246 5.47 -2.58 -32.98
CA SER A 246 4.48 -3.67 -32.86
C SER A 246 5.15 -5.01 -32.51
N VAL A 247 4.57 -5.72 -31.55
CA VAL A 247 4.94 -7.08 -31.15
C VAL A 247 3.73 -8.00 -31.34
N THR A 248 3.87 -9.00 -32.20
CA THR A 248 2.84 -10.03 -32.39
C THR A 248 3.00 -11.12 -31.34
N LEU A 249 1.90 -11.49 -30.68
CA LEU A 249 1.88 -12.59 -29.71
C LEU A 249 1.23 -13.83 -30.37
N SER A 250 1.86 -14.98 -30.18
CA SER A 250 1.40 -16.29 -30.67
C SER A 250 0.77 -17.10 -29.54
N ARG A 251 -0.29 -17.86 -29.85
CA ARG A 251 -0.98 -18.71 -28.87
C ARG A 251 -0.06 -19.81 -28.35
N LEU A 252 -0.08 -20.02 -27.04
CA LEU A 252 0.65 -21.09 -26.40
C LEU A 252 -0.03 -22.46 -26.66
N PRO A 253 0.69 -23.51 -27.08
CA PRO A 253 0.09 -24.83 -27.36
C PRO A 253 -0.56 -25.49 -26.14
N GLN A 254 -0.10 -25.15 -24.93
CA GLN A 254 -0.56 -25.75 -23.68
C GLN A 254 -1.76 -25.03 -23.06
N ASP A 255 -2.04 -23.78 -23.47
CA ASP A 255 -3.11 -22.97 -22.91
C ASP A 255 -3.72 -22.09 -24.00
N SER A 256 -4.95 -22.42 -24.39
CA SER A 256 -5.65 -21.70 -25.46
C SER A 256 -6.02 -20.26 -25.09
N SER A 257 -6.01 -19.89 -23.81
CA SER A 257 -6.33 -18.54 -23.33
C SER A 257 -5.10 -17.62 -23.27
N VAL A 258 -3.89 -18.14 -23.54
CA VAL A 258 -2.63 -17.43 -23.36
C VAL A 258 -1.88 -17.24 -24.67
N PHE A 259 -1.40 -16.02 -24.89
CA PHE A 259 -0.56 -15.63 -26.01
C PHE A 259 0.75 -15.05 -25.49
N GLU A 260 1.85 -15.40 -26.16
CA GLU A 260 3.20 -14.93 -25.82
C GLU A 260 3.93 -14.40 -27.04
N GLY A 261 4.75 -13.38 -26.82
CA GLY A 261 5.61 -12.80 -27.83
C GLY A 261 6.82 -12.14 -27.19
N GLN A 262 7.81 -11.85 -28.01
CA GLN A 262 9.11 -11.38 -27.55
C GLN A 262 9.50 -10.11 -28.27
N MET A 263 10.00 -9.15 -27.50
CA MET A 263 10.67 -7.96 -28.00
C MET A 263 12.17 -8.05 -27.67
N ARG A 264 13.00 -7.77 -28.67
CA ARG A 264 14.48 -7.82 -28.55
C ARG A 264 15.05 -6.45 -28.87
N ARG A 265 16.26 -6.19 -28.34
CA ARG A 265 17.03 -4.97 -28.61
C ARG A 265 16.31 -3.67 -28.22
N ALA A 266 15.57 -3.71 -27.11
CA ALA A 266 14.99 -2.50 -26.54
C ALA A 266 16.10 -1.57 -26.05
N ALA A 267 16.02 -0.29 -26.42
CA ALA A 267 16.89 0.76 -25.91
C ALA A 267 16.53 1.13 -24.47
N ASP A 268 17.41 1.84 -23.77
CA ASP A 268 17.15 2.22 -22.39
C ASP A 268 16.01 3.24 -22.28
N GLY A 269 15.12 3.07 -21.32
CA GLY A 269 14.00 3.99 -21.09
C GLY A 269 12.76 3.31 -20.53
N ALA A 270 11.75 4.12 -20.25
CA ALA A 270 10.43 3.66 -19.83
C ALA A 270 9.56 3.35 -21.05
N TYR A 271 8.93 2.19 -21.02
CA TYR A 271 8.04 1.67 -22.06
C TYR A 271 6.62 1.53 -21.53
N HIS A 272 5.66 1.84 -22.41
CA HIS A 272 4.24 1.57 -22.24
C HIS A 272 3.81 0.61 -23.35
N ALA A 273 3.32 -0.57 -22.99
CA ALA A 273 2.79 -1.54 -23.93
C ALA A 273 1.26 -1.59 -23.83
N TRP A 274 0.53 -1.70 -24.94
CA TRP A 274 -0.91 -1.93 -24.95
C TRP A 274 -1.37 -2.80 -26.12
N VAL A 275 -2.46 -3.54 -25.97
CA VAL A 275 -3.02 -4.42 -27.00
C VAL A 275 -3.80 -3.59 -28.03
N VAL A 276 -3.48 -3.74 -29.31
CA VAL A 276 -4.19 -3.10 -30.44
C VAL A 276 -5.09 -4.07 -31.21
N LYS A 277 -4.76 -5.36 -31.19
CA LYS A 277 -5.58 -6.45 -31.76
C LYS A 277 -5.61 -7.61 -30.75
N PRO A 278 -6.78 -8.17 -30.39
CA PRO A 278 -8.12 -7.73 -30.77
C PRO A 278 -8.45 -6.34 -30.21
N GLY A 279 -9.35 -5.61 -30.88
CA GLY A 279 -9.81 -4.31 -30.40
C GLY A 279 -10.69 -4.48 -29.16
N PHE A 280 -10.31 -3.83 -28.06
CA PHE A 280 -11.15 -3.75 -26.85
C PHE A 280 -12.05 -2.52 -26.96
N GLN A 281 -13.33 -2.65 -26.60
CA GLN A 281 -14.28 -1.52 -26.62
C GLN A 281 -13.93 -0.46 -25.56
N ASP A 282 -13.29 -0.88 -24.48
CA ASP A 282 -12.79 -0.03 -23.38
C ASP A 282 -11.27 0.20 -23.48
N THR A 283 -10.64 0.62 -22.38
CA THR A 283 -9.20 0.86 -22.34
C THR A 283 -8.43 -0.44 -22.60
N PRO A 284 -7.54 -0.50 -23.62
CA PRO A 284 -6.89 -1.74 -24.04
C PRO A 284 -5.86 -2.26 -23.03
N PRO A 285 -5.75 -3.60 -22.81
CA PRO A 285 -4.72 -4.22 -21.96
C PRO A 285 -3.35 -3.63 -22.14
N SER A 286 -2.81 -3.07 -21.07
CA SER A 286 -1.60 -2.27 -21.03
C SER A 286 -0.74 -2.63 -19.84
N GLU A 287 0.57 -2.52 -20.01
CA GLU A 287 1.60 -2.82 -19.02
C GLU A 287 2.78 -1.85 -19.19
N ASP A 288 3.37 -1.41 -18.08
CA ASP A 288 4.54 -0.54 -18.05
C ASP A 288 5.79 -1.32 -17.61
N PHE A 289 6.94 -1.06 -18.24
CA PHE A 289 8.22 -1.62 -17.83
C PHE A 289 9.39 -0.69 -18.18
N VAL A 290 10.55 -0.90 -17.56
CA VAL A 290 11.74 -0.06 -17.75
C VAL A 290 12.92 -0.91 -18.23
N VAL A 291 13.67 -0.39 -19.20
CA VAL A 291 14.95 -0.96 -19.63
C VAL A 291 16.07 -0.04 -19.15
N GLU A 292 16.99 -0.56 -18.35
CA GLU A 292 18.09 0.18 -17.76
C GLU A 292 19.45 -0.30 -18.30
N SER A 293 20.41 0.63 -18.41
CA SER A 293 21.80 0.25 -18.62
C SER A 293 22.31 -0.47 -17.37
N GLN A 294 22.97 -1.60 -17.56
CA GLN A 294 23.65 -2.30 -16.48
C GLN A 294 24.70 -1.37 -15.85
N SER A 295 24.44 -0.80 -14.67
CA SER A 295 25.48 -0.18 -13.87
C SER A 295 26.42 -1.30 -13.44
N ARG A 296 27.60 -1.40 -14.07
CA ARG A 296 28.64 -2.40 -13.73
C ARG A 296 28.89 -2.44 -12.21
N GLU A 297 28.77 -1.29 -11.57
CA GLU A 297 28.90 -1.05 -10.13
C GLU A 297 27.96 -1.91 -9.25
N LEU A 298 26.73 -2.19 -9.70
CA LEU A 298 25.76 -3.01 -8.93
C LEU A 298 25.90 -4.51 -9.17
N SER A 299 26.58 -4.90 -10.26
CA SER A 299 26.83 -6.31 -10.63
C SER A 299 28.08 -6.89 -9.94
N LEU A 300 29.07 -6.05 -9.66
CA LEU A 300 30.30 -6.41 -8.94
C LEU A 300 30.22 -5.83 -7.51
N ARG A 301 29.54 -6.55 -6.62
CA ARG A 301 29.44 -6.18 -5.19
C ARG A 301 30.67 -6.59 -4.38
N SER A 302 31.63 -7.28 -5.01
CA SER A 302 32.89 -7.65 -4.38
C SER A 302 33.88 -6.50 -4.46
N MET A 303 34.65 -6.31 -3.39
CA MET A 303 35.79 -5.39 -3.37
C MET A 303 36.79 -5.75 -4.48
N ASP A 304 37.06 -4.83 -5.40
CA ASP A 304 38.13 -4.99 -6.40
C ASP A 304 39.49 -4.69 -5.74
N ARG A 305 40.10 -5.73 -5.19
CA ARG A 305 41.38 -5.62 -4.48
C ARG A 305 42.50 -5.10 -5.39
N ALA A 306 42.49 -5.47 -6.66
CA ALA A 306 43.54 -5.11 -7.60
C ALA A 306 43.50 -3.61 -7.90
N GLU A 307 42.30 -3.07 -8.18
CA GLU A 307 42.10 -1.64 -8.41
C GLU A 307 42.41 -0.80 -7.17
N LEU A 308 41.97 -1.25 -5.98
CA LEU A 308 42.22 -0.54 -4.73
C LEU A 308 43.72 -0.51 -4.37
N SER A 309 44.43 -1.61 -4.61
CA SER A 309 45.89 -1.66 -4.41
C SER A 309 46.62 -0.76 -5.41
N GLN A 310 46.23 -0.78 -6.69
CA GLN A 310 46.82 0.07 -7.72
C GLN A 310 46.56 1.57 -7.44
N THR A 311 45.37 1.92 -6.97
CA THR A 311 45.01 3.30 -6.61
C THR A 311 45.81 3.79 -5.41
N ALA A 312 46.02 2.93 -4.40
CA ALA A 312 46.86 3.25 -3.26
C ALA A 312 48.31 3.53 -3.70
N GLU A 313 48.90 2.68 -4.56
CA GLU A 313 50.23 2.90 -5.10
C GLU A 313 50.32 4.22 -5.89
N ALA A 314 49.34 4.50 -6.77
CA ALA A 314 49.30 5.72 -7.58
C ALA A 314 49.18 7.00 -6.73
N THR A 315 48.45 6.94 -5.61
CA THR A 315 48.25 8.07 -4.68
C THR A 315 49.34 8.14 -3.59
N ARG A 316 50.35 7.26 -3.65
CA ARG A 316 51.38 7.08 -2.61
C ARG A 316 50.80 6.72 -1.23
N GLY A 317 49.61 6.14 -1.21
CA GLY A 317 48.98 5.55 -0.03
C GLY A 317 49.28 4.06 0.07
N ARG A 318 48.63 3.39 1.03
CA ARG A 318 48.70 1.95 1.24
C ARG A 318 47.29 1.36 1.31
N PHE A 319 47.04 0.26 0.60
CA PHE A 319 45.81 -0.50 0.74
C PHE A 319 45.93 -1.43 1.95
N ILE A 320 45.02 -1.29 2.91
CA ILE A 320 44.99 -2.11 4.13
C ILE A 320 43.68 -2.92 4.13
N PRO A 321 43.73 -4.26 4.13
CA PRO A 321 42.54 -5.08 4.22
C PRO A 321 41.89 -4.98 5.60
N LEU A 322 40.58 -5.23 5.70
CA LEU A 322 39.83 -5.11 6.96
C LEU A 322 40.40 -5.98 8.10
N SER A 323 41.05 -7.10 7.78
CA SER A 323 41.72 -7.98 8.74
C SER A 323 42.93 -7.34 9.44
N GLU A 324 43.53 -6.32 8.84
CA GLU A 324 44.72 -5.61 9.34
C GLU A 324 44.34 -4.19 9.84
N ALA A 325 43.03 -3.89 9.93
CA ALA A 325 42.55 -2.55 10.30
C ALA A 325 42.92 -2.15 11.74
N GLU A 326 43.18 -3.11 12.63
CA GLU A 326 43.60 -2.86 14.01
C GLU A 326 45.00 -2.21 14.08
N ASP A 327 45.86 -2.45 13.10
CA ASP A 327 47.22 -1.89 13.05
C ASP A 327 47.26 -0.48 12.45
N LEU A 328 46.17 -0.03 11.82
CA LEU A 328 46.06 1.27 11.14
C LEU A 328 46.47 2.47 12.02
N PRO A 329 46.07 2.58 13.31
CA PRO A 329 46.45 3.72 14.15
C PRO A 329 47.96 3.85 14.35
N SER A 330 48.70 2.74 14.25
CA SER A 330 50.17 2.73 14.40
C SER A 330 50.90 3.14 13.12
N GLU A 331 50.26 2.98 11.95
CA GLU A 331 50.82 3.34 10.65
C GLU A 331 50.51 4.78 10.23
N ILE A 332 49.52 5.43 10.85
CA ILE A 332 49.22 6.84 10.60
C ILE A 332 50.34 7.69 11.23
N PRO A 333 51.08 8.48 10.44
CA PRO A 333 52.10 9.35 11.00
C PRO A 333 51.44 10.33 11.98
N PRO A 334 52.08 10.64 13.12
CA PRO A 334 51.55 11.60 14.06
C PRO A 334 51.30 12.92 13.30
N GLY A 335 50.04 13.34 13.27
CA GLY A 335 49.66 14.57 12.58
C GLY A 335 50.50 15.73 13.11
N GLN A 336 50.96 16.61 12.22
CA GLN A 336 51.55 17.86 12.66
C GLN A 336 50.43 18.68 13.32
N PRO A 337 50.51 19.00 14.62
CA PRO A 337 49.56 19.91 15.22
C PRO A 337 49.72 21.24 14.47
N VAL A 338 48.74 21.58 13.64
CA VAL A 338 48.62 22.94 13.12
C VAL A 338 48.12 23.74 14.31
N PRO A 339 48.92 24.65 14.92
CA PRO A 339 48.39 25.56 15.89
C PRO A 339 47.35 26.40 15.14
N LEU A 340 46.08 26.14 15.39
CA LEU A 340 45.04 27.12 15.16
C LEU A 340 45.34 28.24 16.16
N GLU A 341 46.19 29.19 15.77
CA GLU A 341 46.26 30.48 16.43
C GLU A 341 44.92 31.19 16.16
N THR A 342 43.89 30.80 16.90
CA THR A 342 42.86 31.76 17.28
C THR A 342 43.58 32.79 18.12
N GLN A 343 43.90 33.94 17.53
CA GLN A 343 44.40 35.09 18.28
C GLN A 343 43.43 35.32 19.44
N ASP A 344 43.90 35.13 20.68
CA ASP A 344 43.08 35.40 21.85
C ASP A 344 42.62 36.86 21.78
N PRO A 345 41.31 37.14 21.84
CA PRO A 345 40.81 38.50 21.75
C PRO A 345 41.38 39.33 22.91
N ILE A 346 42.13 40.37 22.57
CA ILE A 346 42.73 41.27 23.56
C ILE A 346 41.58 42.00 24.27
N SER A 347 41.37 41.66 25.54
CA SER A 347 40.40 42.29 26.42
C SER A 347 40.84 43.73 26.75
N LEU A 348 40.36 44.71 25.98
CA LEU A 348 40.70 46.13 26.16
C LEU A 348 40.11 46.72 27.45
N TRP A 349 39.03 46.14 27.97
CA TRP A 349 38.32 46.63 29.16
C TRP A 349 39.06 46.35 30.48
N ASN A 350 39.98 45.38 30.52
CA ASN A 350 40.73 45.03 31.73
C ASN A 350 42.18 45.54 31.72
N ARG A 351 42.49 46.49 30.82
CA ARG A 351 43.82 47.10 30.68
C ARG A 351 43.96 48.27 31.66
N PRO A 352 44.98 48.29 32.53
CA PRO A 352 45.19 49.38 33.49
C PRO A 352 45.35 50.75 32.81
N GLU A 353 45.83 50.78 31.56
CA GLU A 353 45.98 51.99 30.76
C GLU A 353 44.63 52.66 30.47
N PHE A 354 43.59 51.88 30.15
CA PHE A 354 42.24 52.40 29.93
C PHE A 354 41.60 52.91 31.22
N LEU A 355 41.84 52.22 32.35
CA LEU A 355 41.38 52.68 33.67
C LEU A 355 42.04 54.01 34.06
N LEU A 356 43.35 54.15 33.82
CA LEU A 356 44.07 55.41 34.07
C LEU A 356 43.56 56.54 33.18
N LEU A 357 43.32 56.29 31.89
CA LEU A 357 42.76 57.27 30.96
C LEU A 357 41.36 57.73 31.40
N PHE A 358 40.51 56.79 31.80
CA PHE A 358 39.17 57.08 32.30
C PHE A 358 39.20 57.88 33.62
N ALA A 359 40.05 57.49 34.56
CA ALA A 359 40.27 58.23 35.81
C ALA A 359 40.83 59.63 35.54
N LEU A 360 41.71 59.79 34.55
CA LEU A 360 42.23 61.09 34.13
C LEU A 360 41.10 61.99 33.61
N PHE A 361 40.20 61.47 32.76
CA PHE A 361 39.06 62.26 32.28
C PHE A 361 38.11 62.68 33.40
N LEU A 362 37.79 61.78 34.32
CA LEU A 362 36.94 62.12 35.48
C LEU A 362 37.61 63.13 36.41
N THR A 363 38.90 62.96 36.70
CA THR A 363 39.63 63.89 37.59
C THR A 363 39.83 65.26 36.94
N THR A 364 40.11 65.32 35.63
CA THR A 364 40.19 66.58 34.89
C THR A 364 38.83 67.27 34.78
N GLU A 365 37.75 66.54 34.52
CA GLU A 365 36.38 67.06 34.55
C GLU A 365 36.04 67.62 35.93
N TRP A 366 36.33 66.88 37.01
CA TRP A 366 36.11 67.34 38.38
C TRP A 366 36.93 68.59 38.71
N LEU A 367 38.22 68.63 38.34
CA LEU A 367 39.08 69.80 38.51
C LEU A 367 38.55 71.01 37.73
N TRP A 368 38.06 70.79 36.51
CA TRP A 368 37.46 71.83 35.67
C TRP A 368 36.16 72.37 36.28
N ARG A 369 35.27 71.48 36.73
CA ARG A 369 34.03 71.85 37.44
C ARG A 369 34.32 72.63 38.72
N LYS A 370 35.32 72.21 39.50
CA LYS A 370 35.77 72.91 40.71
C LYS A 370 36.32 74.30 40.39
N ARG A 371 37.09 74.45 39.31
CA ARG A 371 37.61 75.75 38.85
C ARG A 371 36.51 76.69 38.36
N LEU A 372 35.46 76.15 37.73
CA LEU A 372 34.28 76.88 37.28
C LEU A 372 33.24 77.13 38.40
N ARG A 373 33.50 76.71 39.64
CA ARG A 373 32.60 76.84 40.81
C ARG A 373 31.21 76.20 40.62
N MET A 374 31.15 75.10 39.87
CA MET A 374 29.89 74.36 39.63
C MET A 374 29.63 73.22 40.64
N VAL A 375 30.58 72.96 41.54
CA VAL A 375 30.50 72.00 42.66
C VAL A 375 31.04 72.66 43.91
#